data_AF-A0A2S7WCW4-F1
#
_entry.id   AF-A0A2S7WCW4-F1
#
_cell.length_a   1.000
_cell.length_b   1.000
_cell.length_c   1.000
_cell.angle_alpha   90.00
_cell.angle_beta   90.00
_cell.angle_gamma   90.00
#
_symmetry.space_group_name_H-M   'P 1'
#
loop_
_entity.id
_entity.type
_entity.pdbx_description
1 polymer ?
#
loop_
_entity_poly.entity_id
_entity_poly.type
_entity_poly.pdbx_seq_one_letter_code
_entity_poly.pdbx_strand_id
1 'polypeptide(L)'
;MKTIELSKEQIQSIENRLEKNGLKYWDIRIEILDHLVSDIESRLENGESYKSALNNGFFPLHLYGNLEALNRSKLLAINKIVRKQYFKRVQQMLTNPSDLLVICLSFFGYFLLYKFSSLLVFKTTTMLILLIPLIIGLVLYFKEFLQKKKSGYLVYSSFYIFFSFLMLNSFLQFVRPDGIIPVSKETQLFIWFLITCVNSIFTFAGILIHLKTVKKLKIIKRKLLLE
;
A
#
# COMPACT_ATOMS: atom_id res chain seq x y z
N MET A 1 26.22 -29.97 16.01
CA MET A 1 24.94 -30.04 16.75
C MET A 1 23.82 -30.06 15.73
N LYS A 2 22.85 -30.95 15.91
CA LYS A 2 21.68 -31.03 15.03
C LYS A 2 20.74 -29.91 15.47
N THR A 3 20.46 -28.96 14.59
CA THR A 3 19.50 -27.88 14.86
C THR A 3 18.13 -28.50 15.11
N ILE A 4 17.44 -28.06 16.17
CA ILE A 4 16.09 -28.56 16.46
C ILE A 4 15.11 -27.70 15.66
N GLU A 5 14.46 -28.31 14.67
CA GLU A 5 13.43 -27.65 13.86
C GLU A 5 12.04 -28.09 14.32
N LEU A 6 11.11 -27.14 14.40
CA LEU A 6 9.71 -27.45 14.69
C LEU A 6 9.03 -28.19 13.53
N SER A 7 8.11 -29.09 13.86
CA SER A 7 7.30 -29.78 12.85
C SER A 7 6.33 -28.80 12.17
N LYS A 8 5.91 -29.12 10.93
CA LYS A 8 4.92 -28.31 10.20
C LYS A 8 3.60 -28.18 10.96
N GLU A 9 3.20 -29.23 11.69
CA GLU A 9 2.00 -29.23 12.53
C GLU A 9 2.14 -28.30 13.74
N GLN A 10 3.34 -28.26 14.36
CA GLN A 10 3.62 -27.34 15.47
C GLN A 10 3.58 -25.88 14.99
N ILE A 11 4.20 -25.58 13.86
CA ILE A 11 4.19 -24.24 13.25
C ILE A 11 2.75 -23.83 12.87
N GLN A 12 1.98 -24.73 12.27
CA GLN A 12 0.58 -24.44 11.91
C GLN A 12 -0.28 -24.20 13.16
N SER A 13 -0.06 -24.94 14.24
CA SER A 13 -0.74 -24.73 15.53
C SER A 13 -0.45 -23.33 16.10
N ILE A 14 0.80 -22.88 16.01
CA ILE A 14 1.21 -21.54 16.42
C ILE A 14 0.56 -20.48 15.52
N GLU A 15 0.60 -20.62 14.20
CA GLU A 15 -0.04 -19.68 13.26
C GLU A 15 -1.55 -19.56 13.55
N ASN A 16 -2.23 -20.69 13.76
CA ASN A 16 -3.66 -20.72 14.07
C ASN A 16 -3.98 -20.01 15.38
N ARG A 17 -3.12 -20.15 16.40
CA ARG A 17 -3.25 -19.42 17.67
C ARG A 17 -3.09 -17.92 17.48
N LEU A 18 -2.09 -17.48 16.71
CA LEU A 18 -1.86 -16.08 16.38
C LEU A 18 -3.05 -15.46 15.63
N GLU A 19 -3.62 -16.18 14.67
CA GLU A 19 -4.79 -15.74 13.92
C GLU A 19 -6.04 -15.62 14.81
N LYS A 20 -6.33 -16.63 15.65
CA LYS A 20 -7.44 -16.60 16.61
C LYS A 20 -7.32 -15.44 17.60
N ASN A 21 -6.11 -15.07 17.98
CA ASN A 21 -5.82 -13.99 18.91
C ASN A 21 -5.90 -12.59 18.27
N GLY A 22 -6.20 -12.46 16.96
CA GLY A 22 -6.49 -11.16 16.33
C GLY A 22 -5.46 -10.66 15.32
N LEU A 23 -4.42 -11.45 14.98
CA LEU A 23 -3.49 -11.10 13.90
C LEU A 23 -4.09 -11.46 12.54
N LYS A 24 -4.79 -10.49 11.93
CA LYS A 24 -5.63 -10.70 10.73
C LYS A 24 -4.85 -10.74 9.40
N TYR A 25 -3.63 -10.20 9.36
CA TYR A 25 -2.86 -10.05 8.12
C TYR A 25 -1.75 -11.09 8.02
N TRP A 26 -1.70 -11.82 6.90
CA TRP A 26 -0.81 -12.97 6.76
C TRP A 26 0.68 -12.58 6.75
N ASP A 27 1.00 -11.43 6.18
CA ASP A 27 2.37 -10.90 6.15
C ASP A 27 2.86 -10.48 7.54
N ILE A 28 1.98 -9.90 8.36
CA ILE A 28 2.27 -9.62 9.78
C ILE A 28 2.43 -10.93 10.58
N ARG A 29 1.56 -11.92 10.33
CA ARG A 29 1.64 -13.22 11.00
C ARG A 29 2.93 -13.94 10.73
N ILE A 30 3.40 -13.96 9.49
CA ILE A 30 4.68 -14.61 9.15
C ILE A 30 5.85 -13.93 9.84
N GLU A 31 5.90 -12.61 9.87
CA GLU A 31 6.97 -11.88 10.56
C GLU A 31 7.01 -12.25 12.06
N ILE A 32 5.85 -12.33 12.71
CA ILE A 32 5.76 -12.72 14.12
C ILE A 32 6.08 -14.21 14.31
N LEU A 33 5.60 -15.05 13.40
CA LEU A 33 5.83 -16.49 13.43
C LEU A 33 7.31 -16.83 13.28
N ASP A 34 8.02 -16.19 12.36
CA ASP A 34 9.46 -16.36 12.14
C ASP A 34 10.25 -16.08 13.42
N HIS A 35 10.02 -14.92 14.05
CA HIS A 35 10.64 -14.58 15.33
C HIS A 35 10.30 -15.55 16.45
N LEU A 36 9.05 -16.02 16.50
CA LEU A 36 8.58 -16.92 17.54
C LEU A 36 9.12 -18.35 17.36
N VAL A 37 9.18 -18.84 16.12
CA VAL A 37 9.74 -20.16 15.80
C VAL A 37 11.23 -20.17 16.15
N SER A 38 12.01 -19.17 15.73
CA SER A 38 13.43 -19.09 16.07
C SER A 38 13.69 -19.03 17.58
N ASP A 39 12.85 -18.32 18.35
CA ASP A 39 12.98 -18.28 19.82
C ASP A 39 12.66 -19.65 20.45
N ILE A 40 11.61 -20.33 19.98
CA ILE A 40 11.23 -21.66 20.48
C ILE A 40 12.32 -22.68 20.15
N GLU A 41 12.83 -22.70 18.93
CA GLU A 41 13.89 -23.61 18.50
C GLU A 41 15.17 -23.40 19.31
N SER A 42 15.59 -22.15 19.52
CA SER A 42 16.72 -21.83 20.39
C SER A 42 16.52 -22.32 21.83
N ARG A 43 15.32 -22.22 22.38
CA ARG A 43 14.99 -22.74 23.72
C ARG A 43 15.01 -24.26 23.79
N LEU A 44 14.51 -24.93 22.76
CA LEU A 44 14.56 -26.39 22.64
C LEU A 44 16.01 -26.87 22.58
N GLU A 45 16.88 -26.17 21.83
CA GLU A 45 18.31 -26.47 21.77
C GLU A 45 19.01 -26.31 23.13
N ASN A 46 18.53 -25.38 23.96
CA ASN A 46 18.98 -25.19 25.34
C ASN A 46 18.36 -26.18 26.33
N GLY A 47 17.61 -27.19 25.86
CA GLY A 47 17.07 -28.27 26.67
C GLY A 47 15.70 -28.00 27.30
N GLU A 48 15.02 -26.90 26.95
CA GLU A 48 13.64 -26.68 27.39
C GLU A 48 12.68 -27.71 26.76
N SER A 49 11.65 -28.13 27.51
CA SER A 49 10.55 -28.90 26.90
C SER A 49 9.74 -28.02 25.94
N TYR A 50 9.14 -28.61 24.89
CA TYR A 50 8.32 -27.87 23.91
C TYR A 50 7.23 -27.02 24.56
N LYS A 51 6.55 -27.52 25.60
CA LYS A 51 5.51 -26.76 26.31
C LYS A 51 6.09 -25.55 27.05
N SER A 52 7.27 -25.70 27.67
CA SER A 52 7.99 -24.60 28.32
C SER A 52 8.45 -23.58 27.29
N ALA A 53 9.13 -24.02 26.23
CA ALA A 53 9.62 -23.19 25.15
C ALA A 53 8.49 -22.39 24.48
N LEU A 54 7.34 -23.02 24.22
CA LEU A 54 6.16 -22.36 23.67
C LEU A 54 5.66 -21.26 24.61
N ASN A 55 5.51 -21.54 25.90
CA ASN A 55 5.02 -20.54 26.85
C ASN A 55 6.03 -19.40 27.04
N ASN A 56 7.31 -19.73 27.11
CA ASN A 56 8.41 -18.79 27.29
C ASN A 56 8.72 -17.98 26.03
N GLY A 57 8.31 -18.43 24.83
CA GLY A 57 8.39 -17.63 23.61
C GLY A 57 7.23 -16.64 23.47
N PHE A 58 6.01 -17.05 23.85
CA PHE A 58 4.85 -16.16 23.80
C PHE A 58 4.88 -15.05 24.86
N PHE A 59 5.47 -15.30 26.04
CA PHE A 59 5.43 -14.38 27.18
C PHE A 59 6.20 -13.08 26.99
N PRO A 60 7.51 -13.10 26.64
CA PRO A 60 8.29 -11.90 26.46
C PRO A 60 7.77 -11.04 25.31
N LEU A 61 7.21 -11.68 24.28
CA LEU A 61 6.65 -11.02 23.11
C LEU A 61 5.21 -10.50 23.32
N HIS A 62 4.64 -10.68 24.51
CA HIS A 62 3.26 -10.28 24.84
C HIS A 62 2.23 -10.83 23.84
N LEU A 63 2.43 -12.06 23.36
CA LEU A 63 1.59 -12.70 22.34
C LEU A 63 0.37 -13.44 22.92
N TYR A 64 0.03 -13.17 24.18
CA TYR A 64 -1.13 -13.73 24.87
C TYR A 64 -2.36 -12.82 24.79
N GLY A 65 -3.53 -13.43 24.72
CA GLY A 65 -4.80 -12.71 24.72
C GLY A 65 -5.07 -11.99 23.39
N ASN A 66 -5.61 -10.78 23.47
CA ASN A 66 -6.02 -10.00 22.29
C ASN A 66 -4.84 -9.24 21.68
N LEU A 67 -4.48 -9.59 20.43
CA LEU A 67 -3.38 -9.01 19.66
C LEU A 67 -3.83 -7.91 18.70
N GLU A 68 -5.05 -7.38 18.79
CA GLU A 68 -5.53 -6.31 17.91
C GLU A 68 -4.70 -5.03 18.02
N ALA A 69 -4.22 -4.69 19.21
CA ALA A 69 -3.32 -3.55 19.41
C ALA A 69 -1.97 -3.76 18.69
N LEU A 70 -1.40 -4.96 18.79
CA LEU A 70 -0.18 -5.34 18.07
C LEU A 70 -0.40 -5.33 16.55
N ASN A 71 -1.51 -5.91 16.09
CA ASN A 71 -1.92 -5.91 14.68
C ASN A 71 -2.02 -4.46 14.14
N ARG A 72 -2.66 -3.56 14.89
CA ARG A 72 -2.78 -2.14 14.53
C ARG A 72 -1.42 -1.44 14.51
N SER A 73 -0.57 -1.68 15.49
CA SER A 73 0.79 -1.11 15.55
C SER A 73 1.62 -1.54 14.33
N LYS A 74 1.62 -2.83 14.00
CA LYS A 74 2.31 -3.37 12.82
C LYS A 74 1.74 -2.80 11.51
N LEU A 75 0.42 -2.64 11.40
CA LEU A 75 -0.20 -1.95 10.26
C LEU A 75 0.27 -0.49 10.14
N LEU A 76 0.34 0.26 11.24
CA LEU A 76 0.85 1.64 11.22
C LEU A 76 2.32 1.70 10.78
N ALA A 77 3.14 0.74 11.21
CA ALA A 77 4.53 0.60 10.75
C ALA A 77 4.60 0.32 9.24
N ILE A 78 3.78 -0.60 8.73
CA ILE A 78 3.65 -0.88 7.30
C ILE A 78 3.23 0.39 6.54
N ASN A 79 2.21 1.12 7.02
CA ASN A 79 1.80 2.37 6.39
C ASN A 79 2.95 3.37 6.30
N LYS A 80 3.73 3.54 7.38
CA LYS A 80 4.90 4.44 7.39
C LYS A 80 5.91 4.04 6.31
N ILE A 81 6.14 2.75 6.10
CA ILE A 81 7.03 2.22 5.06
C ILE A 81 6.45 2.51 3.66
N VAL A 82 5.20 2.13 3.41
CA VAL A 82 4.56 2.32 2.09
C VAL A 82 4.46 3.80 1.74
N ARG A 83 4.07 4.65 2.70
CA ARG A 83 4.04 6.12 2.55
C ARG A 83 5.39 6.66 2.13
N LYS A 84 6.47 6.25 2.82
CA LYS A 84 7.83 6.67 2.48
C LYS A 84 8.22 6.25 1.07
N GLN A 85 7.86 5.03 0.66
CA GLN A 85 8.11 4.55 -0.70
C GLN A 85 7.31 5.34 -1.75
N TYR A 86 6.06 5.66 -1.46
CA TYR A 86 5.18 6.47 -2.30
C TYR A 86 5.76 7.86 -2.57
N PHE A 87 6.04 8.64 -1.52
CA PHE A 87 6.62 9.98 -1.70
C PHE A 87 8.04 9.94 -2.28
N LYS A 88 8.84 8.92 -1.95
CA LYS A 88 10.13 8.71 -2.61
C LYS A 88 9.95 8.49 -4.12
N ARG A 89 8.93 7.73 -4.56
CA ARG A 89 8.68 7.52 -6.00
C ARG A 89 8.21 8.82 -6.67
N VAL A 90 7.32 9.59 -6.04
CA VAL A 90 6.92 10.91 -6.54
C VAL A 90 8.15 11.81 -6.72
N GLN A 91 9.00 11.91 -5.69
CA GLN A 91 10.25 12.67 -5.77
C GLN A 91 11.15 12.17 -6.91
N GLN A 92 11.34 10.85 -7.02
CA GLN A 92 12.13 10.25 -8.09
C GLN A 92 11.62 10.60 -9.48
N MET A 93 10.30 10.62 -9.69
CA MET A 93 9.69 11.00 -10.96
C MET A 93 9.96 12.46 -11.33
N LEU A 94 10.08 13.34 -10.34
CA LEU A 94 10.39 14.76 -10.54
C LEU A 94 11.89 15.05 -10.69
N THR A 95 12.75 14.12 -10.27
CA THR A 95 14.22 14.30 -10.32
C THR A 95 14.91 13.48 -11.41
N ASN A 96 14.31 12.36 -11.84
CA ASN A 96 14.89 11.51 -12.88
C ASN A 96 14.65 12.17 -14.25
N PRO A 97 15.68 12.42 -15.07
CA PRO A 97 15.54 13.11 -16.35
C PRO A 97 14.55 12.45 -17.31
N SER A 98 14.50 11.12 -17.36
CA SER A 98 13.60 10.38 -18.24
C SER A 98 12.14 10.52 -17.80
N ASP A 99 11.88 10.37 -16.49
CA ASP A 99 10.53 10.56 -15.93
C ASP A 99 10.10 12.04 -16.12
N LEU A 100 11.01 12.99 -15.88
CA LEU A 100 10.76 14.42 -16.03
C LEU A 100 10.45 14.81 -17.47
N LEU A 101 11.19 14.27 -18.45
CA LEU A 101 10.91 14.50 -19.87
C LEU A 101 9.50 14.01 -20.25
N VAL A 102 9.09 12.83 -19.78
CA VAL A 102 7.74 12.31 -20.01
C VAL A 102 6.69 13.21 -19.36
N ILE A 103 6.92 13.69 -18.14
CA ILE A 103 6.03 14.62 -17.44
C ILE A 103 5.91 15.93 -18.21
N CYS A 104 7.03 16.53 -18.64
CA CYS A 104 7.05 17.78 -19.40
C CYS A 104 6.31 17.65 -20.73
N LEU A 105 6.55 16.56 -21.48
CA LEU A 105 5.84 16.31 -22.74
C LEU A 105 4.33 16.10 -22.51
N SER A 106 3.96 15.36 -21.47
CA SER A 106 2.55 15.13 -21.11
C SER A 106 1.86 16.42 -20.68
N PHE A 107 2.53 17.24 -19.86
CA PHE A 107 2.05 18.54 -19.42
C PHE A 107 1.88 19.49 -20.61
N PHE A 108 2.86 19.56 -21.50
CA PHE A 108 2.79 20.39 -22.70
C PHE A 108 1.67 19.95 -23.64
N GLY A 109 1.53 18.64 -23.91
CA GLY A 109 0.44 18.11 -24.71
C GLY A 109 -0.93 18.43 -24.12
N TYR A 110 -1.09 18.29 -22.80
CA TYR A 110 -2.34 18.63 -22.13
C TYR A 110 -2.57 20.15 -22.06
N PHE A 111 -1.52 20.97 -22.01
CA PHE A 111 -1.61 22.42 -22.11
C PHE A 111 -2.11 22.86 -23.50
N LEU A 112 -1.63 22.23 -24.58
CA LEU A 112 -2.14 22.48 -25.93
C LEU A 112 -3.64 22.14 -26.03
N LEU A 113 -4.06 21.02 -25.43
CA LEU A 113 -5.49 20.68 -25.34
C LEU A 113 -6.26 21.75 -24.57
N TYR A 114 -5.78 22.19 -23.41
CA TYR A 114 -6.41 23.27 -22.65
C TYR A 114 -6.56 24.56 -23.46
N LYS A 115 -5.54 24.96 -24.22
CA LYS A 115 -5.51 26.26 -24.90
C LYS A 115 -6.28 26.28 -26.23
N PHE A 116 -6.25 25.18 -26.99
CA PHE A 116 -6.71 25.17 -28.38
C PHE A 116 -7.93 24.27 -28.62
N SER A 117 -8.33 23.42 -27.67
CA SER A 117 -9.52 22.58 -27.84
C SER A 117 -10.79 23.27 -27.37
N SER A 118 -11.94 22.77 -27.84
CA SER A 118 -13.23 23.22 -27.32
C SER A 118 -13.39 22.82 -25.85
N LEU A 119 -14.20 23.58 -25.12
CA LEU A 119 -14.47 23.32 -23.70
C LEU A 119 -14.99 21.88 -23.46
N LEU A 120 -15.79 21.35 -24.37
CA LEU A 120 -16.33 19.99 -24.29
C LEU A 120 -15.22 18.93 -24.39
N VAL A 121 -14.29 19.11 -25.34
CA VAL A 121 -13.15 18.21 -25.54
C VAL A 121 -12.25 18.25 -24.31
N PHE A 122 -11.87 19.44 -23.85
CA PHE A 122 -11.03 19.59 -22.65
C PHE A 122 -11.66 18.90 -21.42
N LYS A 123 -12.95 19.13 -21.14
CA LYS A 123 -13.64 18.50 -20.01
C LYS A 123 -13.69 16.98 -20.13
N THR A 124 -14.06 16.46 -21.30
CA THR A 124 -14.13 15.02 -21.54
C THR A 124 -12.76 14.36 -21.35
N THR A 125 -11.72 14.92 -21.94
CA THR A 125 -10.35 14.40 -21.79
C THR A 125 -9.88 14.46 -20.34
N THR A 126 -10.14 15.55 -19.63
CA THR A 126 -9.81 15.70 -18.20
C THR A 126 -10.47 14.61 -17.37
N MET A 127 -11.77 14.35 -17.61
CA MET A 127 -12.49 13.27 -16.92
C MET A 127 -11.90 11.90 -17.22
N LEU A 128 -11.50 11.62 -18.47
CA LEU A 128 -10.87 10.36 -18.84
C LEU A 128 -9.50 10.18 -18.16
N ILE A 129 -8.67 11.22 -18.13
CA ILE A 129 -7.35 11.21 -17.45
C ILE A 129 -7.51 10.89 -15.96
N LEU A 130 -8.57 11.39 -15.31
CA LEU A 130 -8.85 11.10 -13.91
C LEU A 130 -9.50 9.72 -13.71
N LEU A 131 -10.44 9.31 -14.57
CA LEU A 131 -11.20 8.07 -14.38
C LEU A 131 -10.42 6.80 -14.74
N ILE A 132 -9.60 6.81 -15.79
CA ILE A 132 -8.87 5.61 -16.23
C ILE A 132 -7.98 5.04 -15.11
N PRO A 133 -7.10 5.84 -14.47
CA PRO A 133 -6.28 5.35 -13.36
C PRO A 133 -7.11 4.90 -12.15
N LEU A 134 -8.26 5.55 -11.90
CA LEU A 134 -9.18 5.16 -10.83
C LEU A 134 -9.76 3.77 -11.09
N ILE A 135 -10.23 3.50 -12.32
CA ILE A 135 -10.75 2.20 -12.73
C ILE A 135 -9.66 1.13 -12.61
N ILE A 136 -8.44 1.41 -13.08
CA ILE A 136 -7.29 0.50 -12.91
C ILE A 136 -7.06 0.22 -11.42
N GLY A 137 -7.07 1.26 -10.59
CA GLY A 137 -6.94 1.16 -9.13
C GLY A 137 -8.02 0.27 -8.50
N LEU A 138 -9.28 0.42 -8.91
CA LEU A 138 -10.39 -0.39 -8.44
C LEU A 138 -10.21 -1.85 -8.84
N VAL A 139 -9.86 -2.13 -10.10
CA VAL A 139 -9.61 -3.51 -10.57
C VAL A 139 -8.49 -4.16 -9.75
N LEU A 140 -7.39 -3.44 -9.52
CA LEU A 140 -6.29 -3.93 -8.70
C LEU A 140 -6.72 -4.16 -7.25
N TYR A 141 -7.47 -3.24 -6.66
CA TYR A 141 -7.99 -3.38 -5.29
C TYR A 141 -8.94 -4.58 -5.14
N PHE A 142 -9.92 -4.73 -6.04
CA PHE A 142 -10.89 -5.83 -5.99
C PHE A 142 -10.21 -7.19 -6.18
N LYS A 143 -9.21 -7.27 -7.06
CA LYS A 143 -8.41 -8.48 -7.23
C LYS A 143 -7.75 -8.93 -5.92
N GLU A 144 -7.29 -7.98 -5.11
CA GLU A 144 -6.71 -8.27 -3.79
C GLU A 144 -7.79 -8.54 -2.73
N PHE A 145 -8.93 -7.85 -2.79
CA PHE A 145 -10.05 -8.07 -1.88
C PHE A 145 -10.63 -9.50 -1.99
N LEU A 146 -10.62 -10.08 -3.19
CA LEU A 146 -11.05 -11.46 -3.43
C LEU A 146 -10.08 -12.52 -2.87
N GLN A 147 -8.88 -12.14 -2.42
CA GLN A 147 -7.96 -13.08 -1.80
C GLN A 147 -8.39 -13.41 -0.36
N LYS A 148 -8.45 -14.71 -0.03
CA LYS A 148 -8.85 -15.20 1.30
C LYS A 148 -8.00 -14.65 2.46
N LYS A 149 -6.70 -14.41 2.22
CA LYS A 149 -5.76 -13.89 3.23
C LYS A 149 -5.34 -12.45 2.88
N LYS A 150 -5.66 -11.48 3.77
CA LYS A 150 -5.33 -10.05 3.58
C LYS A 150 -3.86 -9.76 3.89
N SER A 151 -3.19 -8.94 3.07
CA SER A 151 -1.84 -8.41 3.33
C SER A 151 -1.93 -6.95 3.78
N GLY A 152 -1.23 -6.62 4.86
CA GLY A 152 -1.12 -5.24 5.34
C GLY A 152 -0.44 -4.33 4.31
N TYR A 153 0.62 -4.83 3.66
CA TYR A 153 1.31 -4.11 2.60
C TYR A 153 0.42 -3.83 1.40
N LEU A 154 -0.39 -4.81 0.97
CA LEU A 154 -1.31 -4.61 -0.16
C LEU A 154 -2.40 -3.60 0.19
N VAL A 155 -3.01 -3.68 1.38
CA VAL A 155 -4.01 -2.73 1.84
C VAL A 155 -3.49 -1.29 1.76
N TYR A 156 -2.31 -1.02 2.33
CA TYR A 156 -1.77 0.34 2.29
C TYR A 156 -1.28 0.75 0.89
N SER A 157 -0.69 -0.17 0.11
CA SER A 157 -0.28 0.17 -1.26
C SER A 157 -1.48 0.50 -2.15
N SER A 158 -2.62 -0.19 -1.98
CA SER A 158 -3.87 0.14 -2.67
C SER A 158 -4.46 1.47 -2.19
N PHE A 159 -4.40 1.77 -0.89
CA PHE A 159 -4.80 3.08 -0.36
C PHE A 159 -4.08 4.23 -1.08
N TYR A 160 -2.78 4.12 -1.32
CA TYR A 160 -2.01 5.16 -2.02
C TYR A 160 -2.28 5.27 -3.53
N ILE A 161 -3.02 4.32 -4.13
CA ILE A 161 -3.58 4.51 -5.48
C ILE A 161 -4.70 5.56 -5.44
N PHE A 162 -5.54 5.50 -4.40
CA PHE A 162 -6.71 6.38 -4.24
C PHE A 162 -6.41 7.67 -3.48
N PHE A 163 -5.26 7.74 -2.80
CA PHE A 163 -4.89 8.88 -1.97
C PHE A 163 -4.90 10.21 -2.74
N SER A 164 -4.42 10.22 -3.97
CA SER A 164 -4.44 11.40 -4.85
C SER A 164 -5.87 11.91 -5.10
N PHE A 165 -6.81 11.01 -5.38
CA PHE A 165 -8.22 11.34 -5.60
C PHE A 165 -8.92 11.86 -4.35
N LEU A 166 -8.56 11.35 -3.17
CA LEU A 166 -9.07 11.88 -1.90
C LEU A 166 -8.63 13.34 -1.72
N MET A 167 -7.37 13.64 -2.04
CA MET A 167 -6.84 15.01 -1.99
C MET A 167 -7.46 15.91 -3.07
N LEU A 168 -7.68 15.39 -4.28
CA LEU A 168 -8.31 16.09 -5.40
C LEU A 168 -9.66 16.70 -5.02
N ASN A 169 -10.50 15.91 -4.35
CA ASN A 169 -11.84 16.32 -3.96
C ASN A 169 -11.81 17.56 -3.03
N SER A 170 -10.83 17.63 -2.13
CA SER A 170 -10.66 18.79 -1.25
C SER A 170 -10.43 20.07 -2.05
N PHE A 171 -9.54 20.07 -3.05
CA PHE A 171 -9.24 21.29 -3.81
C PHE A 171 -10.40 21.74 -4.71
N LEU A 172 -11.11 20.80 -5.33
CA LEU A 172 -12.17 21.11 -6.30
C LEU A 172 -13.45 21.66 -5.64
N GLN A 173 -13.75 21.25 -4.40
CA GLN A 173 -14.93 21.73 -3.68
C GLN A 173 -14.76 23.17 -3.20
N PHE A 174 -13.54 23.57 -2.82
CA PHE A 174 -13.28 24.90 -2.28
C PHE A 174 -13.16 25.98 -3.35
N VAL A 175 -12.65 25.63 -4.55
CA VAL A 175 -12.32 26.60 -5.59
C VAL A 175 -13.29 26.51 -6.77
N ARG A 176 -14.35 27.31 -6.71
CA ARG A 176 -15.38 27.44 -7.76
C ARG A 176 -16.04 28.82 -7.68
N PRO A 177 -16.71 29.30 -8.75
CA PRO A 177 -17.34 30.62 -8.75
C PRO A 177 -18.24 30.88 -7.54
N ASP A 178 -19.02 29.88 -7.14
CA ASP A 178 -19.91 29.92 -5.96
C ASP A 178 -19.34 29.09 -4.79
N GLY A 179 -18.02 29.10 -4.65
CA GLY A 179 -17.27 28.32 -3.66
C GLY A 179 -16.95 29.11 -2.40
N ILE A 180 -16.23 28.47 -1.48
CA ILE A 180 -15.61 29.16 -0.35
C ILE A 180 -14.56 30.17 -0.86
N ILE A 181 -13.85 29.79 -1.91
CA ILE A 181 -12.90 30.66 -2.63
C ILE A 181 -13.49 30.94 -4.02
N PRO A 182 -14.20 32.07 -4.19
CA PRO A 182 -14.80 32.43 -5.47
C PRO A 182 -13.72 32.79 -6.48
N VAL A 183 -13.82 32.23 -7.68
CA VAL A 183 -12.88 32.47 -8.80
C VAL A 183 -13.63 32.59 -10.12
N SER A 184 -13.03 33.26 -11.10
CA SER A 184 -13.58 33.29 -12.46
C SER A 184 -13.63 31.89 -13.07
N LYS A 185 -14.51 31.69 -14.06
CA LYS A 185 -14.60 30.42 -14.80
C LYS A 185 -13.28 30.05 -15.48
N GLU A 186 -12.57 31.02 -16.04
CA GLU A 186 -11.28 30.81 -16.70
C GLU A 186 -10.22 30.36 -15.69
N THR A 187 -10.16 31.03 -14.54
CA THR A 187 -9.28 30.65 -13.43
C THR A 187 -9.61 29.25 -12.92
N GLN A 188 -10.89 28.91 -12.79
CA GLN A 188 -11.31 27.56 -12.39
C GLN A 188 -10.82 26.50 -13.37
N LEU A 189 -10.97 26.72 -14.68
CA LEU A 189 -10.50 25.78 -15.71
C LEU A 189 -8.97 25.59 -15.68
N PHE A 190 -8.23 26.68 -15.48
CA PHE A 190 -6.79 26.61 -15.32
C PHE A 190 -6.38 25.82 -14.06
N ILE A 191 -7.12 25.98 -12.96
CA ILE A 191 -6.91 25.21 -11.73
C ILE A 191 -7.21 23.72 -11.96
N TRP A 192 -8.30 23.39 -12.67
CA TRP A 192 -8.59 22.00 -13.08
C TRP A 192 -7.45 21.39 -13.89
N PHE A 193 -6.88 22.15 -14.83
CA PHE A 193 -5.72 21.73 -15.61
C PHE A 193 -4.52 21.42 -14.71
N LEU A 194 -4.12 22.34 -13.83
CA LEU A 194 -2.97 22.17 -12.94
C LEU A 194 -3.16 20.99 -11.99
N ILE A 195 -4.32 20.92 -11.35
CA ILE A 195 -4.64 19.87 -10.38
C ILE A 195 -4.66 18.51 -11.07
N THR A 196 -5.20 18.42 -12.29
CA THR A 196 -5.19 17.15 -13.05
C THR A 196 -3.76 16.70 -13.35
N CYS A 197 -2.87 17.62 -13.72
CA CYS A 197 -1.45 17.30 -13.93
C CYS A 197 -0.80 16.73 -12.66
N VAL A 198 -0.97 17.42 -11.54
CA VAL A 198 -0.44 16.98 -10.24
C VAL A 198 -1.04 15.63 -9.83
N ASN A 199 -2.37 15.49 -9.90
CA ASN A 199 -3.07 14.27 -9.53
C ASN A 199 -2.59 13.07 -10.36
N SER A 200 -2.33 13.24 -11.65
CA SER A 200 -1.82 12.19 -12.53
C SER A 200 -0.46 11.65 -12.06
N ILE A 201 0.46 12.53 -11.65
CA ILE A 201 1.78 12.14 -11.12
C ILE A 201 1.61 11.30 -9.85
N PHE A 202 0.83 11.80 -8.89
CA PHE A 202 0.59 11.12 -7.61
C PHE A 202 -0.14 9.78 -7.79
N THR A 203 -1.11 9.72 -8.69
CA THR A 203 -1.87 8.49 -8.97
C THR A 203 -0.97 7.44 -9.63
N PHE A 204 -0.19 7.82 -10.64
CA PHE A 204 0.74 6.92 -11.31
C PHE A 204 1.81 6.37 -10.36
N ALA A 205 2.34 7.21 -9.47
CA ALA A 205 3.25 6.78 -8.41
C ALA A 205 2.59 5.71 -7.50
N GLY A 206 1.33 5.90 -7.14
CA GLY A 206 0.54 4.95 -6.34
C GLY A 206 0.42 3.59 -7.01
N ILE A 207 0.05 3.58 -8.31
CA ILE A 207 -0.06 2.36 -9.12
C ILE A 207 1.30 1.63 -9.18
N LEU A 208 2.39 2.32 -9.45
CA LEU A 208 3.72 1.72 -9.51
C LEU A 208 4.15 1.09 -8.17
N ILE A 209 3.88 1.75 -7.05
CA ILE A 209 4.17 1.21 -5.72
C ILE A 209 3.33 -0.04 -5.44
N HIS A 210 2.05 -0.03 -5.81
CA HIS A 210 1.20 -1.21 -5.66
C HIS A 210 1.72 -2.39 -6.48
N LEU A 211 2.01 -2.20 -7.78
CA LEU A 211 2.54 -3.26 -8.64
C LEU A 211 3.88 -3.81 -8.12
N LYS A 212 4.77 -2.93 -7.63
CA LYS A 212 6.03 -3.33 -6.99
C LYS A 212 5.79 -4.17 -5.73
N THR A 213 4.82 -3.78 -4.91
CA THR A 213 4.42 -4.49 -3.68
C THR A 213 3.89 -5.89 -4.01
N VAL A 214 2.98 -5.99 -4.99
CA VAL A 214 2.47 -7.28 -5.50
C VAL A 214 3.61 -8.18 -5.95
N LYS A 215 4.56 -7.66 -6.74
CA LYS A 215 5.73 -8.44 -7.20
C LYS A 215 6.57 -8.95 -6.03
N LYS A 216 6.87 -8.08 -5.05
CA LYS A 216 7.66 -8.45 -3.86
C LYS A 216 6.96 -9.55 -3.05
N LEU A 217 5.66 -9.42 -2.81
CA LEU A 217 4.90 -10.41 -2.05
C LEU A 217 4.75 -11.74 -2.77
N LYS A 218 4.63 -11.75 -4.10
CA LYS A 218 4.66 -13.00 -4.89
C LYS A 218 5.99 -13.74 -4.74
N ILE A 219 7.11 -13.02 -4.68
CA ILE A 219 8.43 -13.63 -4.44
C ILE A 219 8.48 -14.24 -3.03
N ILE A 220 8.02 -13.51 -2.01
CA ILE A 220 7.97 -14.00 -0.62
C ILE A 220 7.08 -15.25 -0.52
N LYS A 221 5.86 -15.20 -1.06
CA LYS A 221 4.93 -16.35 -1.07
C LYS A 221 5.53 -17.58 -1.76
N ARG A 222 6.29 -17.40 -2.84
CA ARG A 222 6.96 -18.52 -3.53
C ARG A 222 8.05 -19.16 -2.68
N LYS A 223 8.85 -18.36 -1.95
CA LYS A 223 9.87 -18.89 -1.04
C LYS A 223 9.24 -19.75 0.06
N LEU A 224 8.18 -19.24 0.68
CA LEU A 224 7.45 -19.93 1.76
C LEU A 224 6.70 -21.20 1.32
N LEU A 225 6.49 -21.41 0.02
CA LEU A 225 5.87 -22.63 -0.50
C LEU A 225 6.91 -23.67 -0.94
N LEU A 226 8.18 -23.28 -1.01
CA LEU A 226 9.30 -24.14 -1.40
C LEU A 226 10.10 -24.66 -0.19
N GLU A 227 9.76 -24.17 1.02
CA GLU A 227 10.23 -24.62 2.34
C GLU A 227 9.12 -25.47 3.01
#